data_AF-A0A3D2CMD4-F1
#
_entry.id   AF-A0A3D2CMD4-F1
#
_cell.length_a   1.000
_cell.length_b   1.000
_cell.length_c   1.000
_cell.angle_alpha   90.00
_cell.angle_beta   90.00
_cell.angle_gamma   90.00
#
_symmetry.space_group_name_H-M   'P 1'
#
loop_
_entity.id
_entity.type
_entity.pdbx_description
1 polymer ?
#
loop_
_entity_poly.entity_id
_entity_poly.type
_entity_poly.pdbx_seq_one_letter_code
_entity_poly.pdbx_strand_id
1 'polypeptide(L)' 'MVLVPAQNYTELYTPEEALVKGTLFKQLDMPFHAGFRL' A
#
# COMPACT_ATOMS: atom_id res chain seq x y z
N MET A 1 16.03 -18.13 6.96
CA MET A 1 15.35 -17.34 5.91
C MET A 1 14.12 -16.72 6.54
N VAL A 2 13.96 -15.40 6.47
CA VAL A 2 12.77 -14.71 7.00
C VAL A 2 11.77 -14.57 5.85
N LEU A 3 10.55 -15.06 6.05
CA LEU A 3 9.47 -14.92 5.07
C LEU A 3 8.88 -13.51 5.22
N VAL A 4 9.22 -12.63 4.29
CA VAL A 4 8.55 -11.32 4.19
C VAL A 4 7.31 -11.53 3.31
N PRO A 5 6.09 -11.26 3.81
CA PRO A 5 4.90 -11.35 2.98
C PRO A 5 5.03 -10.36 1.81
N ALA A 6 4.87 -10.87 0.59
CA ALA A 6 4.87 -10.03 -0.60
C ALA A 6 3.65 -9.09 -0.54
N GLN A 7 3.89 -7.78 -0.50
CA GLN A 7 2.82 -6.79 -0.59
C GLN A 7 2.43 -6.63 -2.07
N ASN A 8 1.19 -7.00 -2.39
CA ASN A 8 0.64 -6.80 -3.72
C ASN A 8 0.04 -5.39 -3.82
N TYR A 9 0.77 -4.49 -4.46
CA TYR A 9 0.31 -3.14 -4.76
C TYR A 9 -0.42 -3.11 -6.12
N THR A 10 -1.75 -3.14 -6.08
CA THR A 10 -2.59 -3.26 -7.28
C THR A 10 -3.36 -1.99 -7.62
N GLU A 11 -3.54 -1.07 -6.67
CA GLU A 11 -4.39 0.09 -6.85
C GLU A 11 -3.55 1.35 -6.95
N LEU A 12 -3.69 2.04 -8.08
CA LEU A 12 -2.97 3.28 -8.37
C LEU A 12 -3.89 4.48 -8.24
N TYR A 13 -3.37 5.57 -7.68
CA TYR A 13 -3.98 6.89 -7.80
C TYR A 13 -3.94 7.39 -9.25
N THR A 14 -4.83 8.31 -9.60
CA THR A 14 -4.63 9.08 -10.83
C THR A 14 -3.38 9.96 -10.70
N PRO A 15 -2.76 10.41 -11.81
CA PRO A 15 -1.56 11.25 -11.73
C PRO A 15 -1.74 12.50 -10.88
N GLU A 16 -2.91 13.14 -10.96
CA GLU A 16 -3.27 14.33 -10.18
C GLU A 16 -3.34 14.03 -8.68
N GLU A 17 -3.98 12.93 -8.31
CA GLU A 17 -4.09 12.46 -6.92
C GLU A 17 -2.72 12.03 -6.37
N ALA A 18 -1.91 11.34 -7.18
CA ALA A 18 -0.59 10.85 -6.80
C ALA A 18 0.37 12.01 -6.49
N LEU A 19 0.30 13.11 -7.25
CA LEU A 19 1.08 14.32 -7.00
C LEU A 19 0.73 14.96 -5.65
N VAL A 20 -0.55 14.95 -5.27
CA VAL A 20 -1.01 15.49 -3.98
C VAL A 20 -0.63 14.57 -2.83
N LYS A 21 -0.77 13.25 -3.01
CA LYS A 21 -0.52 12.23 -1.98
C LYS A 21 0.96 11.89 -1.79
N GLY A 22 1.80 12.13 -2.80
CA GLY A 22 3.22 11.78 -2.76
C GLY A 22 3.48 10.28 -2.86
N THR A 23 2.48 9.48 -3.23
CA THR A 23 2.57 8.03 -3.44
C THR A 23 1.75 7.63 -4.66
N LEU A 24 2.22 6.62 -5.38
CA LEU A 24 1.49 6.04 -6.51
C LEU A 24 0.42 5.04 -6.05
N PHE A 25 0.72 4.28 -4.99
CA PHE A 25 -0.12 3.18 -4.55
C PHE A 25 -1.07 3.61 -3.44
N LYS A 26 -2.35 3.33 -3.62
CA LYS A 26 -3.40 3.65 -2.63
C LYS A 26 -3.19 2.91 -1.32
N GLN A 27 -2.68 1.68 -1.40
CA GLN A 27 -2.39 0.84 -0.23
C GLN A 27 -1.34 1.43 0.70
N LEU A 28 -0.47 2.33 0.23
CA LEU A 28 0.54 3.00 1.07
C LEU A 28 -0.05 4.14 1.92
N ASP A 29 -1.22 4.65 1.53
CA ASP A 29 -1.96 5.66 2.30
C ASP A 29 -2.87 5.02 3.35
N MET A 30 -3.07 3.69 3.28
CA MET A 30 -3.85 2.94 4.25
C MET A 30 -3.03 2.67 5.53
N PRO A 31 -3.66 2.76 6.72
CA PRO A 31 -3.01 2.35 7.95
C PRO A 31 -2.51 0.90 7.83
N PHE A 32 -1.26 0.65 8.22
CA PHE A 32 -0.64 -0.67 8.14
C PHE A 32 -1.41 -1.67 9.01
N HIS A 33 -2.27 -2.48 8.38
CA HIS A 33 -2.95 -3.58 9.03
C HIS A 33 -2.05 -4.82 8.94
N ALA A 34 -1.02 -4.91 9.78
CA ALA A 34 -0.42 -6.21 10.09
C ALA A 34 -1.52 -7.06 10.71
N GLY A 35 -2.03 -8.04 9.95
CA GLY A 35 -3.19 -8.82 10.31
C GLY A 35 -3.10 -9.41 11.71
N PHE A 36 -4.02 -9.02 12.58
CA PHE A 36 -4.49 -9.93 13.62
C PHE A 36 -5.70 -10.65 13.08
N ARG A 37 -5.51 -11.91 12.66
CA ARG A 37 -6.56 -12.92 12.69
C ARG A 37 -5.92 -14.24 13.09
N LEU A 38 -6.21 -14.63 14.34
CA LEU A 38 -6.01 -15.96 14.92
C LEU A 38 -6.77 -17.02 14.11
#